data_AF-A0AAE1GWF3-F1
#
_entry.id   AF-A0AAE1GWF3-F1
#
_cell.length_a   1.000
_cell.length_b   1.000
_cell.length_c   1.000
_cell.angle_alpha   90.00
_cell.angle_beta   90.00
_cell.angle_gamma   90.00
#
_symmetry.space_group_name_H-M   'P 1'
#
loop_
_entity.id
_entity.type
_entity.pdbx_description
1 polymer ?
#
loop_
_entity_poly.entity_id
_entity_poly.type
_entity_poly.pdbx_seq_one_letter_code
_entity_poly.pdbx_strand_id
1 'polypeptide(L)'
;MVAMAGPWWPLALMTLAVMAVRGQDVDPTLPASTSPPAAGDPCYDESGAPRRCIPDFVNAAFGKPVEASSTCGESGPVRVCDAQGGCQVCDDTHSRRRHPAAFLTDLNNPANVTCWRSEPQPPPSSSSAPPDNVSLTLSLGKKYELTYVSLQFCPRAVKPDSLAIYKSMDYGKTWQPWHFYSSQCRRVYGRPNRATITRANEQEALCTDASSAPSRIAFSLLEGRPSAADFDYSPVLQDWVTATDIKVVFNRLSFPKVREPRLRRAGLL
;
A
#
# COMPACT_ATOMS: atom_id res chain seq x y z
N MET A 1 -40.81 -1.76 -1.94
CA MET A 1 -39.76 -2.74 -1.61
C MET A 1 -38.60 -1.99 -0.98
N VAL A 2 -38.37 -2.18 0.32
CA VAL A 2 -37.29 -1.54 1.06
C VAL A 2 -35.96 -2.08 0.52
N ALA A 3 -35.13 -1.20 -0.02
CA ALA A 3 -33.74 -1.53 -0.35
C ALA A 3 -33.05 -1.90 0.97
N MET A 4 -32.73 -3.18 1.17
CA MET A 4 -31.83 -3.56 2.26
C MET A 4 -30.46 -2.96 1.93
N ALA A 5 -30.11 -1.88 2.64
CA ALA A 5 -28.78 -1.30 2.61
C ALA A 5 -27.77 -2.42 2.90
N GLY A 6 -26.81 -2.61 1.98
CA GLY A 6 -25.73 -3.55 2.19
C GLY A 6 -24.97 -3.22 3.48
N PRO A 7 -24.36 -4.21 4.15
CA PRO A 7 -23.63 -3.99 5.39
C PRO A 7 -22.46 -3.00 5.19
N TRP A 8 -22.31 -2.07 6.13
CA TRP A 8 -21.27 -1.04 6.16
C TRP A 8 -19.99 -1.70 6.67
N TRP A 9 -19.03 -1.96 5.78
CA TRP A 9 -17.77 -2.62 6.13
C TRP A 9 -16.67 -1.59 6.37
N PRO A 10 -15.81 -1.74 7.41
CA PRO A 10 -14.59 -0.96 7.55
C PRO A 10 -13.50 -1.48 6.59
N LEU A 11 -12.54 -0.62 6.26
CA LEU A 11 -11.21 -1.09 5.87
C LEU A 11 -10.46 -1.50 7.13
N ALA A 12 -9.83 -2.67 7.12
CA ALA A 12 -8.97 -3.11 8.20
C ALA A 12 -7.66 -3.67 7.65
N LEU A 13 -6.58 -2.97 7.95
CA LEU A 13 -5.23 -3.27 7.47
C LEU A 13 -4.36 -3.64 8.66
N MET A 14 -3.69 -4.79 8.53
CA MET A 14 -2.85 -5.42 9.54
C MET A 14 -1.42 -4.89 9.45
N THR A 15 -0.86 -4.77 8.25
CA THR A 15 0.48 -4.19 8.08
C THR A 15 0.62 -3.44 6.77
N LEU A 16 1.32 -2.32 6.82
CA LEU A 16 1.94 -1.65 5.67
C LEU A 16 3.46 -1.85 5.78
N ALA A 17 4.01 -2.73 4.93
CA ALA A 17 5.44 -2.94 4.82
C ALA A 17 5.98 -2.32 3.53
N VAL A 18 7.12 -1.65 3.63
CA VAL A 18 7.80 -0.99 2.53
C VAL A 18 9.24 -1.44 2.56
N MET A 19 9.62 -2.37 1.68
CA MET A 19 11.00 -2.83 1.65
C MET A 19 11.84 -1.94 0.76
N ALA A 20 13.01 -1.59 1.28
CA ALA A 20 13.88 -0.59 0.71
C ALA A 20 15.34 -0.91 0.99
N VAL A 21 16.21 -0.41 0.11
CA VAL A 21 17.63 -0.25 0.42
C VAL A 21 17.81 1.03 1.24
N ARG A 22 18.34 0.93 2.47
CA ARG A 22 18.44 2.08 3.38
C ARG A 22 19.74 2.87 3.18
N GLY A 23 19.74 3.97 2.43
CA GLY A 23 20.90 4.89 2.37
C GLY A 23 21.50 5.19 3.76
N GLN A 24 22.83 5.14 3.91
CA GLN A 24 23.48 5.71 5.10
C GLN A 24 23.32 7.24 5.05
N ASP A 25 22.92 7.84 6.16
CA ASP A 25 22.85 9.30 6.27
C ASP A 25 24.28 9.81 6.46
N VAL A 26 24.94 10.19 5.36
CA VAL A 26 26.23 10.87 5.40
C VAL A 26 25.96 12.34 5.64
N ASP A 27 26.30 12.85 6.82
CA ASP A 27 26.14 14.27 7.16
C ASP A 27 27.12 15.11 6.30
N PRO A 28 26.62 15.97 5.39
CA PRO A 28 27.47 16.76 4.51
C PRO A 28 28.25 17.87 5.24
N THR A 29 27.98 18.10 6.53
CA THR A 29 28.71 19.07 7.35
C THR A 29 29.93 18.49 8.05
N LEU A 30 30.11 17.16 8.02
CA LEU A 30 31.30 16.51 8.55
C LEU A 30 32.42 16.50 7.49
N PRO A 31 33.65 16.92 7.85
CA PRO A 31 34.78 16.80 6.95
C PRO A 31 34.97 15.33 6.58
N ALA A 32 35.33 15.05 5.32
CA ALA A 32 35.72 13.71 4.87
C ALA A 32 36.79 13.18 5.85
N SER A 33 36.42 12.19 6.65
CA SER A 33 37.29 11.68 7.70
C SER A 33 38.53 11.09 7.05
N THR A 34 39.70 11.66 7.35
CA THR A 34 41.02 11.14 6.97
C THR A 34 41.43 9.94 7.82
N SER A 35 40.51 9.40 8.63
CA SER A 35 40.72 8.14 9.35
C SER A 35 40.82 6.99 8.35
N PRO A 36 41.76 6.04 8.52
CA PRO A 36 41.76 4.82 7.74
C PRO A 36 40.37 4.16 7.83
N PRO A 37 39.88 3.53 6.74
CA PRO A 37 38.58 2.88 6.75
C PRO A 37 38.51 1.94 7.95
N ALA A 38 37.43 2.04 8.73
CA ALA A 38 37.23 1.19 9.89
C ALA A 38 37.41 -0.27 9.44
N ALA A 39 38.18 -1.06 10.19
CA ALA A 39 38.43 -2.45 9.83
C ALA A 39 37.08 -3.18 9.61
N GLY A 40 36.80 -3.57 8.36
CA GLY A 40 35.51 -4.17 7.97
C GLY A 40 34.54 -3.27 7.22
N ASP A 41 34.93 -2.06 6.77
CA ASP A 41 34.10 -1.23 5.89
C ASP A 41 33.76 -1.95 4.57
N PRO A 42 32.47 -2.25 4.28
CA PRO A 42 32.08 -2.94 3.06
C PRO A 42 32.35 -2.13 1.78
N CYS A 43 32.63 -0.83 1.87
CA CYS A 43 32.92 0.05 0.73
C CYS A 43 34.37 -0.02 0.23
N TYR A 44 35.25 -0.75 0.91
CA TYR A 44 36.63 -0.96 0.50
C TYR A 44 36.94 -2.46 0.39
N ASP A 45 37.82 -2.84 -0.52
CA ASP A 45 38.36 -4.19 -0.58
C ASP A 45 39.54 -4.38 0.40
N GLU A 46 40.09 -5.60 0.47
CA GLU A 46 41.21 -5.92 1.37
C GLU A 46 42.50 -5.15 1.03
N SER A 47 42.61 -4.62 -0.19
CA SER A 47 43.74 -3.78 -0.63
C SER A 47 43.52 -2.30 -0.32
N GLY A 48 42.36 -1.92 0.20
CA GLY A 48 41.96 -0.54 0.47
C GLY A 48 41.45 0.20 -0.76
N ALA A 49 41.21 -0.48 -1.88
CA ALA A 49 40.61 0.14 -3.07
C ALA A 49 39.09 0.28 -2.88
N PRO A 50 38.50 1.39 -3.33
CA PRO A 50 37.06 1.62 -3.20
C PRO A 50 36.27 0.65 -4.09
N ARG A 51 35.19 0.12 -3.56
CA ARG A 51 34.22 -0.72 -4.27
C ARG A 51 32.80 -0.25 -4.00
N ARG A 52 31.86 -0.67 -4.85
CA ARG A 52 30.44 -0.36 -4.65
C ARG A 52 29.95 -1.07 -3.39
N CYS A 53 29.40 -0.29 -2.47
CA CYS A 53 28.66 -0.77 -1.31
C CYS A 53 27.21 -0.33 -1.44
N ILE A 54 26.29 -1.23 -1.07
CA ILE A 54 24.86 -0.97 -1.05
C ILE A 54 24.43 -1.22 0.39
N PRO A 55 23.64 -0.32 0.98
CA PRO A 55 23.15 -0.53 2.33
C PRO A 55 22.25 -1.75 2.48
N ASP A 56 22.01 -2.14 3.72
CA ASP A 56 21.12 -3.27 4.03
C ASP A 56 19.68 -3.04 3.55
N PHE A 57 19.04 -4.15 3.19
CA PHE A 57 17.61 -4.20 2.91
C PHE A 57 16.81 -4.14 4.22
N VAL A 58 15.89 -3.19 4.32
CA VAL A 58 15.08 -2.96 5.52
C VAL A 58 13.61 -2.75 5.17
N ASN A 59 12.73 -2.94 6.16
CA ASN A 59 11.38 -2.38 6.10
C ASN A 59 11.42 -0.90 6.52
N ALA A 60 11.44 0.01 5.53
CA ALA A 60 11.49 1.45 5.75
C ALA A 60 10.22 2.01 6.41
N ALA A 61 9.11 1.26 6.41
CA ALA A 61 7.90 1.63 7.12
C ALA A 61 7.95 1.31 8.62
N PHE A 62 8.80 0.38 9.07
CA PHE A 62 8.77 -0.12 10.44
C PHE A 62 8.99 1.00 11.47
N GLY A 63 8.07 1.09 12.44
CA GLY A 63 8.08 2.10 13.49
C GLY A 63 7.80 3.54 13.03
N LYS A 64 7.53 3.78 11.75
CA LYS A 64 7.22 5.12 11.23
C LYS A 64 5.73 5.44 11.44
N PRO A 65 5.40 6.70 11.80
CA PRO A 65 4.01 7.11 11.88
C PRO A 65 3.37 7.10 10.49
N VAL A 66 2.13 6.61 10.41
CA VAL A 66 1.30 6.67 9.22
C VAL A 66 0.15 7.63 9.48
N GLU A 67 -0.04 8.59 8.59
CA GLU A 67 -1.19 9.49 8.61
C GLU A 67 -2.36 8.81 7.89
N ALA A 68 -3.41 8.48 8.63
CA ALA A 68 -4.63 7.91 8.09
C ALA A 68 -5.72 8.99 8.02
N SER A 69 -6.42 9.10 6.90
CA SER A 69 -7.52 10.07 6.76
C SER A 69 -8.81 9.66 7.48
N SER A 70 -8.87 8.43 8.00
CA SER A 70 -10.01 7.91 8.77
C SER A 70 -9.52 6.82 9.71
N THR A 71 -9.84 6.94 11.00
CA THR A 71 -9.60 5.92 12.01
C THR A 71 -10.84 5.79 12.87
N CYS A 72 -11.30 4.56 13.14
CA CYS A 72 -12.49 4.37 13.96
C CYS A 72 -12.26 4.79 15.42
N GLY A 73 -13.30 5.29 16.07
CA GLY A 73 -13.27 5.60 17.51
C GLY A 73 -12.74 6.99 17.87
N GLU A 74 -12.21 7.77 16.92
CA GLU A 74 -11.66 9.12 17.17
C GLU A 74 -12.76 10.13 17.53
N SER A 75 -13.91 10.09 16.84
CA SER A 75 -15.07 10.96 17.11
C SER A 75 -16.02 10.41 18.19
N GLY A 76 -15.69 9.24 18.75
CA GLY A 76 -16.51 8.52 19.74
C GLY A 76 -16.72 7.04 19.39
N PRO A 77 -17.32 6.26 20.31
CA PRO A 77 -17.49 4.81 20.12
C PRO A 77 -18.37 4.49 18.90
N VAL A 78 -17.83 3.72 17.96
CA VAL A 78 -18.52 3.33 16.71
C VAL A 78 -18.61 1.82 16.56
N ARG A 79 -19.75 1.33 16.07
CA ARG A 79 -19.94 -0.10 15.81
C ARG A 79 -19.35 -0.46 14.45
N VAL A 80 -18.41 -1.39 14.46
CA VAL A 80 -17.67 -1.87 13.28
C VAL A 80 -17.94 -3.37 13.12
N CYS A 81 -18.33 -3.80 11.93
CA CYS A 81 -18.63 -5.21 11.66
C CYS A 81 -17.69 -5.78 10.59
N ASP A 82 -17.36 -7.06 10.69
CA ASP A 82 -16.61 -7.82 9.68
C ASP A 82 -17.53 -8.62 8.77
N ALA A 83 -17.09 -8.87 7.53
CA ALA A 83 -17.88 -9.58 6.51
C ALA A 83 -18.37 -10.97 6.95
N GLN A 84 -17.68 -11.59 7.90
CA GLN A 84 -17.97 -12.92 8.42
C GLN A 84 -18.76 -12.89 9.75
N GLY A 85 -19.37 -11.75 10.11
CA GLY A 85 -20.43 -11.67 11.13
C GLY A 85 -20.01 -11.24 12.53
N GLY A 86 -18.76 -10.82 12.75
CA GLY A 86 -18.30 -10.26 14.02
C GLY A 86 -18.48 -8.75 14.07
N CYS A 87 -19.33 -8.23 14.95
CA CYS A 87 -19.42 -6.79 15.22
C CYS A 87 -18.74 -6.47 16.56
N GLN A 88 -17.93 -5.42 16.57
CA GLN A 88 -17.25 -4.92 17.76
C GLN A 88 -17.43 -3.40 17.84
N VAL A 89 -17.31 -2.86 19.05
CA VAL A 89 -17.27 -1.41 19.25
C VAL A 89 -15.83 -0.97 19.19
N CYS A 90 -15.51 -0.08 18.26
CA CYS A 90 -14.25 0.62 18.18
C CYS A 90 -14.34 1.91 18.97
N ASP A 91 -13.40 2.12 19.88
CA ASP A 91 -13.37 3.27 20.78
C ASP A 91 -11.92 3.59 21.13
N ASP A 92 -11.45 4.76 20.72
CA ASP A 92 -10.05 5.16 20.88
C ASP A 92 -9.67 5.43 22.35
N THR A 93 -10.67 5.72 23.20
CA THR A 93 -10.47 5.93 24.63
C THR A 93 -10.10 4.64 25.39
N HIS A 94 -10.42 3.48 24.81
CA HIS A 94 -10.19 2.17 25.42
C HIS A 94 -9.07 1.40 24.72
N SER A 95 -7.99 1.13 25.45
CA SER A 95 -6.77 0.51 24.89
C SER A 95 -6.96 -0.85 24.20
N ARG A 96 -7.99 -1.62 24.58
CA ARG A 96 -8.34 -2.92 23.98
C ARG A 96 -9.27 -2.83 22.77
N ARG A 97 -9.85 -1.66 22.50
CA ARG A 97 -10.86 -1.42 21.45
C ARG A 97 -10.44 -0.32 20.45
N ARG A 98 -9.29 0.30 20.67
CA ARG A 98 -8.67 1.24 19.74
C ARG A 98 -7.96 0.50 18.60
N HIS A 99 -7.97 1.12 17.44
CA HIS A 99 -7.34 0.60 16.21
C HIS A 99 -6.53 1.69 15.48
N PRO A 100 -5.53 2.31 16.15
CA PRO A 100 -4.81 3.46 15.62
C PRO A 100 -3.93 3.10 14.40
N ALA A 101 -3.60 4.11 13.59
CA ALA A 101 -2.73 3.95 12.43
C ALA A 101 -1.31 3.45 12.77
N ALA A 102 -0.87 3.62 14.02
CA ALA A 102 0.40 3.08 14.52
C ALA A 102 0.49 1.55 14.43
N PHE A 103 -0.64 0.84 14.40
CA PHE A 103 -0.69 -0.63 14.20
C PHE A 103 -0.39 -1.06 12.76
N LEU A 104 -0.15 -0.13 11.84
CA LEU A 104 0.23 -0.47 10.46
C LEU A 104 1.72 -0.81 10.34
N THR A 105 2.54 -0.28 11.24
CA THR A 105 4.00 -0.27 11.15
C THR A 105 4.67 -0.80 12.41
N ASP A 106 3.90 -1.34 13.35
CA ASP A 106 4.39 -1.97 14.56
C ASP A 106 4.98 -3.38 14.29
N LEU A 107 5.39 -4.04 15.36
CA LEU A 107 5.90 -5.41 15.28
C LEU A 107 4.74 -6.37 14.97
N ASN A 108 4.70 -6.83 13.73
CA ASN A 108 3.71 -7.82 13.32
C ASN A 108 4.00 -9.20 13.93
N ASN A 109 3.20 -9.60 14.92
CA ASN A 109 3.23 -10.92 15.51
C ASN A 109 2.02 -11.75 15.05
N PRO A 110 2.20 -12.85 14.29
CA PRO A 110 1.09 -13.69 13.84
C PRO A 110 0.21 -14.27 14.97
N ALA A 111 0.76 -14.41 16.18
CA ALA A 111 0.03 -14.89 17.36
C ALA A 111 -0.79 -13.80 18.05
N ASN A 112 -0.43 -12.53 17.89
CA ASN A 112 -1.12 -11.39 18.49
C ASN A 112 -1.19 -10.23 17.49
N VAL A 113 -2.17 -10.31 16.61
CA VAL A 113 -2.31 -9.41 15.48
C VAL A 113 -2.92 -8.08 15.91
N THR A 114 -2.20 -7.01 15.66
CA THR A 114 -2.67 -5.62 15.71
C THR A 114 -3.18 -5.20 14.33
N CYS A 115 -4.16 -4.29 14.33
CA CYS A 115 -4.91 -3.93 13.14
C CYS A 115 -5.41 -2.50 13.23
N TRP A 116 -5.05 -1.67 12.25
CA TRP A 116 -5.73 -0.39 12.04
C TRP A 116 -7.09 -0.62 11.39
N ARG A 117 -8.07 0.23 11.73
CA ARG A 117 -9.42 0.18 11.13
C ARG A 117 -9.93 1.59 10.83
N SER A 118 -10.49 1.77 9.65
CA SER A 118 -11.19 3.00 9.27
C SER A 118 -12.55 3.08 9.96
N GLU A 119 -13.18 4.26 9.90
CA GLU A 119 -14.61 4.37 10.17
C GLU A 119 -15.42 3.51 9.18
N PRO A 120 -16.62 3.00 9.58
CA PRO A 120 -17.49 2.26 8.68
C PRO A 120 -17.85 3.09 7.46
N GLN A 121 -17.54 2.58 6.27
CA GLN A 121 -17.89 3.27 5.04
C GLN A 121 -19.31 2.90 4.60
N PRO A 122 -20.11 3.87 4.14
CA PRO A 122 -21.43 3.57 3.59
C PRO A 122 -21.27 2.67 2.36
N PRO A 123 -22.15 1.67 2.17
CA PRO A 123 -22.14 0.86 0.97
C PRO A 123 -22.34 1.76 -0.25
N PRO A 124 -21.66 1.51 -1.37
CA PRO A 124 -21.84 2.33 -2.56
C PRO A 124 -23.29 2.25 -3.03
N SER A 125 -23.96 3.40 -3.07
CA SER A 125 -25.37 3.54 -3.47
C SER A 125 -25.60 3.15 -4.94
N SER A 126 -24.57 3.27 -5.77
CA SER A 126 -24.57 2.89 -7.17
C SER A 126 -23.15 2.55 -7.63
N SER A 127 -23.04 2.00 -8.84
CA SER A 127 -21.73 1.74 -9.45
C SER A 127 -20.96 3.03 -9.82
N SER A 128 -21.63 4.18 -9.87
CA SER A 128 -21.07 5.51 -10.09
C SER A 128 -20.97 6.36 -8.82
N ALA A 129 -21.18 5.76 -7.63
CA ALA A 129 -21.03 6.46 -6.36
C ALA A 129 -19.61 7.05 -6.22
N PRO A 130 -19.47 8.20 -5.54
CA PRO A 130 -18.17 8.78 -5.20
C PRO A 130 -17.26 7.75 -4.51
N PRO A 131 -15.93 7.82 -4.71
CA PRO A 131 -14.99 6.91 -4.06
C PRO A 131 -14.93 7.12 -2.55
N ASP A 132 -14.66 6.05 -1.81
CA ASP A 132 -14.56 6.05 -0.33
C ASP A 132 -13.40 6.93 0.17
N ASN A 133 -12.37 7.16 -0.68
CA ASN A 133 -11.25 8.09 -0.49
C ASN A 133 -10.53 7.99 0.87
N VAL A 134 -10.54 6.84 1.51
CA VAL A 134 -9.71 6.60 2.70
C VAL A 134 -8.27 6.48 2.25
N SER A 135 -7.37 7.25 2.87
CA SER A 135 -5.96 7.28 2.48
C SER A 135 -5.03 7.03 3.67
N LEU A 136 -3.89 6.41 3.38
CA LEU A 136 -2.77 6.18 4.28
C LEU A 136 -1.54 6.83 3.67
N THR A 137 -0.91 7.76 4.38
CA THR A 137 0.30 8.46 3.95
C THR A 137 1.45 8.14 4.89
N LEU A 138 2.57 7.69 4.33
CA LEU A 138 3.78 7.33 5.05
C LEU A 138 4.94 8.18 4.52
N SER A 139 5.52 8.98 5.39
CA SER A 139 6.74 9.76 5.11
C SER A 139 7.98 9.03 5.60
N LEU A 140 8.90 8.71 4.69
CA LEU A 140 10.11 7.97 5.02
C LEU A 140 11.18 8.87 5.64
N GLY A 141 11.16 10.17 5.30
CA GLY A 141 12.07 11.20 5.79
C GLY A 141 13.35 11.35 4.96
N LYS A 142 13.58 10.47 3.98
CA LYS A 142 14.66 10.55 3.00
C LYS A 142 14.31 9.76 1.75
N LYS A 143 15.14 9.86 0.71
CA LYS A 143 14.99 9.07 -0.51
C LYS A 143 15.40 7.62 -0.24
N TYR A 144 14.56 6.70 -0.67
CA TYR A 144 14.81 5.27 -0.64
C TYR A 144 14.64 4.69 -2.04
N GLU A 145 15.47 3.71 -2.38
CA GLU A 145 15.24 2.81 -3.51
C GLU A 145 14.38 1.64 -3.02
N LEU A 146 13.12 1.63 -3.43
CA LEU A 146 12.11 0.69 -2.93
C LEU A 146 12.05 -0.57 -3.80
N THR A 147 11.88 -1.74 -3.20
CA THR A 147 11.77 -3.01 -3.92
C THR A 147 10.33 -3.48 -4.03
N TYR A 148 9.58 -3.40 -2.92
CA TYR A 148 8.16 -3.69 -2.92
C TYR A 148 7.40 -2.92 -1.83
N VAL A 149 6.12 -2.69 -2.08
CA VAL A 149 5.13 -2.23 -1.09
C VAL A 149 4.14 -3.36 -0.84
N SER A 150 3.91 -3.70 0.43
CA SER A 150 3.04 -4.82 0.82
C SER A 150 2.02 -4.36 1.85
N LEU A 151 0.76 -4.65 1.55
CA LEU A 151 -0.41 -4.41 2.37
C LEU A 151 -0.97 -5.76 2.80
N GLN A 152 -0.95 -6.04 4.11
CA GLN A 152 -1.61 -7.21 4.68
C GLN A 152 -2.92 -6.76 5.32
N PHE A 153 -4.04 -7.36 4.93
CA PHE A 153 -5.35 -7.08 5.51
C PHE A 153 -5.60 -7.95 6.74
N CYS A 154 -6.39 -7.43 7.67
CA CYS A 154 -6.72 -8.12 8.90
C CYS A 154 -7.48 -9.43 8.63
N PRO A 155 -7.35 -10.44 9.51
CA PRO A 155 -8.18 -11.63 9.42
C PRO A 155 -9.66 -11.23 9.38
N ARG A 156 -10.43 -11.84 8.46
CA ARG A 156 -11.87 -11.60 8.27
C ARG A 156 -12.26 -10.23 7.69
N ALA A 157 -11.30 -9.34 7.46
CA ALA A 157 -11.52 -8.09 6.76
C ALA A 157 -11.75 -8.31 5.26
N VAL A 158 -12.49 -7.40 4.63
CA VAL A 158 -12.68 -7.41 3.19
C VAL A 158 -11.49 -6.72 2.53
N LYS A 159 -10.81 -7.44 1.63
CA LYS A 159 -9.81 -6.85 0.75
C LYS A 159 -10.52 -5.87 -0.20
N PRO A 160 -10.09 -4.60 -0.30
CA PRO A 160 -10.69 -3.64 -1.21
C PRO A 160 -10.62 -4.13 -2.66
N ASP A 161 -11.66 -3.81 -3.41
CA ASP A 161 -11.68 -4.07 -4.84
C ASP A 161 -10.76 -3.10 -5.58
N SER A 162 -10.86 -1.81 -5.27
CA SER A 162 -10.13 -0.75 -5.97
C SER A 162 -9.29 0.10 -5.03
N LEU A 163 -7.98 0.15 -5.27
CA LEU A 163 -7.04 1.03 -4.57
C LEU A 163 -5.98 1.56 -5.54
N ALA A 164 -5.36 2.67 -5.16
CA ALA A 164 -4.27 3.30 -5.90
C ALA A 164 -3.09 3.54 -4.96
N ILE A 165 -1.89 3.27 -5.44
CA ILE A 165 -0.64 3.54 -4.74
C ILE A 165 0.04 4.69 -5.48
N TYR A 166 0.42 5.71 -4.73
CA TYR A 166 1.15 6.87 -5.18
C TYR A 166 2.48 6.98 -4.45
N LYS A 167 3.46 7.61 -5.09
CA LYS A 167 4.73 7.99 -4.49
C LYS A 167 4.97 9.49 -4.60
N SER A 168 5.81 10.01 -3.72
CA SER A 168 6.43 11.33 -3.85
C SER A 168 7.95 11.16 -3.91
N MET A 169 8.63 12.06 -4.60
CA MET A 169 10.11 12.15 -4.63
C MET A 169 10.62 13.49 -4.08
N ASP A 170 9.71 14.33 -3.61
CA ASP A 170 9.92 15.72 -3.20
C ASP A 170 9.31 16.03 -1.83
N TYR A 171 9.29 15.02 -0.93
CA TYR A 171 8.86 15.13 0.45
C TYR A 171 7.37 15.49 0.59
N GLY A 172 6.52 14.82 -0.19
CA GLY A 172 5.07 14.92 -0.11
C GLY A 172 4.44 16.10 -0.87
N LYS A 173 5.24 16.91 -1.57
CA LYS A 173 4.75 18.09 -2.33
C LYS A 173 4.00 17.70 -3.59
N THR A 174 4.55 16.76 -4.37
CA THR A 174 3.90 16.20 -5.55
C THR A 174 3.71 14.70 -5.40
N TRP A 175 2.64 14.19 -6.01
CA TRP A 175 2.25 12.79 -5.94
C TRP A 175 2.12 12.23 -7.36
N GLN A 176 2.86 11.16 -7.62
CA GLN A 176 2.86 10.46 -8.89
C GLN A 176 2.20 9.10 -8.72
N PRO A 177 1.34 8.66 -9.66
CA PRO A 177 0.74 7.34 -9.62
C PRO A 177 1.82 6.28 -9.78
N TRP A 178 1.74 5.23 -8.97
CA TRP A 178 2.73 4.18 -8.93
C TRP A 178 2.16 2.84 -9.38
N HIS A 179 0.98 2.49 -8.86
CA HIS A 179 0.23 1.31 -9.28
C HIS A 179 -1.25 1.44 -8.97
N PHE A 180 -2.09 0.79 -9.75
CA PHE A 180 -3.53 0.72 -9.53
C PHE A 180 -3.98 -0.73 -9.41
N TYR A 181 -4.86 -1.00 -8.46
CA TYR A 181 -5.59 -2.25 -8.40
C TYR A 181 -7.08 -1.99 -8.56
N SER A 182 -7.75 -2.73 -9.44
CA SER A 182 -9.21 -2.70 -9.62
C SER A 182 -9.70 -3.88 -10.44
N SER A 183 -10.89 -4.42 -10.14
CA SER A 183 -11.57 -5.35 -11.06
C SER A 183 -12.07 -4.65 -12.33
N GLN A 184 -12.20 -3.32 -12.32
CA GLN A 184 -12.74 -2.50 -13.40
C GLN A 184 -11.78 -1.35 -13.74
N CYS A 185 -10.51 -1.66 -13.99
CA CYS A 185 -9.45 -0.70 -14.32
C CYS A 185 -9.85 0.39 -15.31
N ARG A 186 -10.49 0.01 -16.43
CA ARG A 186 -10.90 0.95 -17.48
C ARG A 186 -11.96 1.94 -16.99
N ARG A 187 -12.86 1.49 -16.11
CA ARG A 187 -13.98 2.28 -15.63
C ARG A 187 -13.59 3.19 -14.47
N VAL A 188 -12.76 2.69 -13.56
CA VAL A 188 -12.36 3.43 -12.34
C VAL A 188 -11.21 4.38 -12.63
N TYR A 189 -10.22 3.93 -13.40
CA TYR A 189 -8.97 4.67 -13.61
C TYR A 189 -8.72 5.07 -15.08
N GLY A 190 -9.62 4.71 -16.00
CA GLY A 190 -9.41 4.95 -17.43
C GLY A 190 -8.31 4.08 -18.06
N ARG A 191 -7.72 3.15 -17.30
CA ARG A 191 -6.54 2.40 -17.70
C ARG A 191 -6.88 0.99 -18.22
N PRO A 192 -6.14 0.48 -19.22
CA PRO A 192 -6.22 -0.93 -19.59
C PRO A 192 -5.85 -1.84 -18.40
N ASN A 193 -6.48 -3.01 -18.32
CA ASN A 193 -6.11 -4.03 -17.34
C ASN A 193 -4.87 -4.78 -17.83
N ARG A 194 -3.83 -4.86 -17.00
CA ARG A 194 -2.54 -5.55 -17.28
C ARG A 194 -1.92 -5.10 -18.62
N ALA A 195 -1.76 -3.80 -18.82
CA ALA A 195 -1.01 -3.31 -19.97
C ALA A 195 0.45 -3.78 -19.94
N THR A 196 0.99 -4.07 -21.12
CA THR A 196 2.38 -4.46 -21.30
C THR A 196 3.29 -3.25 -21.19
N ILE A 197 4.34 -3.36 -20.37
CA ILE A 197 5.41 -2.37 -20.30
C ILE A 197 6.45 -2.67 -21.38
N THR A 198 6.86 -1.63 -22.09
CA THR A 198 7.95 -1.66 -23.06
C THR A 198 9.10 -0.78 -22.55
N ARG A 199 10.26 -0.85 -23.20
CA ARG A 199 11.40 0.02 -22.86
C ARG A 199 11.09 1.52 -22.99
N ALA A 200 10.07 1.90 -23.76
CA ALA A 200 9.69 3.30 -23.96
C ALA A 200 8.83 3.87 -22.80
N ASN A 201 8.19 3.03 -21.99
CA ASN A 201 7.24 3.43 -20.96
C ASN A 201 7.48 2.71 -19.63
N GLU A 202 8.75 2.50 -19.28
CA GLU A 202 9.15 1.81 -18.04
C GLU A 202 8.83 2.55 -16.74
N GLN A 203 8.26 3.75 -16.81
CA GLN A 203 7.75 4.49 -15.65
C GLN A 203 6.23 4.59 -15.65
N GLU A 204 5.53 3.84 -16.51
CA GLU A 204 4.08 3.86 -16.53
C GLU A 204 3.50 3.08 -15.34
N ALA A 205 2.51 3.69 -14.68
CA ALA A 205 1.70 3.06 -13.65
C ALA A 205 0.63 2.15 -14.27
N LEU A 206 0.73 0.86 -14.00
CA LEU A 206 -0.21 -0.14 -14.51
C LEU A 206 -1.48 -0.20 -13.65
N CYS A 207 -2.52 -0.80 -14.22
CA CYS A 207 -3.67 -1.24 -13.47
C CYS A 207 -3.83 -2.76 -13.60
N THR A 208 -3.96 -3.44 -12.47
CA THR A 208 -4.16 -4.89 -12.42
C THR A 208 -5.35 -5.25 -11.54
N ASP A 209 -5.90 -6.44 -11.74
CA ASP A 209 -6.86 -7.01 -10.81
C ASP A 209 -6.15 -7.35 -9.48
N ALA A 210 -6.84 -7.13 -8.36
CA ALA A 210 -6.32 -7.42 -7.03
C ALA A 210 -6.39 -8.93 -6.67
N SER A 211 -6.16 -9.82 -7.64
CA SER A 211 -6.47 -11.26 -7.55
C SER A 211 -5.36 -12.13 -6.93
N SER A 212 -4.17 -11.59 -6.69
CA SER A 212 -2.98 -12.40 -6.38
C SER A 212 -2.94 -13.00 -4.97
N ALA A 213 -3.70 -12.50 -4.00
CA ALA A 213 -3.89 -13.17 -2.70
C ALA A 213 -5.18 -12.72 -1.98
N PRO A 214 -5.83 -13.59 -1.18
CA PRO A 214 -7.10 -13.27 -0.52
C PRO A 214 -6.97 -12.18 0.55
N SER A 215 -5.82 -12.08 1.22
CA SER A 215 -5.59 -11.17 2.36
C SER A 215 -4.38 -10.25 2.19
N ARG A 216 -3.68 -10.30 1.05
CA ARG A 216 -2.45 -9.52 0.82
C ARG A 216 -2.48 -8.85 -0.54
N ILE A 217 -1.99 -7.62 -0.61
CA ILE A 217 -1.64 -6.94 -1.86
C ILE A 217 -0.15 -6.63 -1.80
N ALA A 218 0.60 -7.13 -2.76
CA ALA A 218 2.02 -6.85 -2.89
C ALA A 218 2.27 -6.24 -4.27
N PHE A 219 2.90 -5.07 -4.26
CA PHE A 219 3.33 -4.35 -5.45
C PHE A 219 4.84 -4.46 -5.54
N SER A 220 5.34 -5.24 -6.51
CA SER A 220 6.75 -5.32 -6.86
C SER A 220 7.06 -4.29 -7.93
N LEU A 221 7.98 -3.37 -7.64
CA LEU A 221 8.17 -2.18 -8.48
C LEU A 221 8.77 -2.49 -9.85
N LEU A 222 9.66 -3.49 -9.90
CA LEU A 222 10.40 -3.88 -11.10
C LEU A 222 9.70 -5.00 -11.88
N GLU A 223 8.58 -5.53 -11.37
CA GLU A 223 7.85 -6.61 -12.03
C GLU A 223 7.35 -6.21 -13.41
N GLY A 224 7.68 -7.03 -14.41
CA GLY A 224 7.28 -6.81 -15.80
C GLY A 224 8.01 -5.68 -16.52
N ARG A 225 9.04 -5.05 -15.91
CA ARG A 225 9.83 -3.97 -16.54
C ARG A 225 11.04 -4.54 -17.28
N PRO A 226 11.19 -4.32 -18.60
CA PRO A 226 12.25 -4.93 -19.40
C PRO A 226 13.68 -4.70 -18.91
N SER A 227 14.00 -3.50 -18.41
CA SER A 227 15.35 -3.15 -17.94
C SER A 227 15.62 -3.56 -16.48
N ALA A 228 14.72 -4.32 -15.84
CA ALA A 228 14.90 -4.75 -14.45
C ALA A 228 16.14 -5.64 -14.26
N ALA A 229 16.50 -6.44 -15.27
CA ALA A 229 17.71 -7.27 -15.23
C ALA A 229 19.00 -6.44 -15.24
N ASP A 230 18.97 -5.26 -15.86
CA ASP A 230 20.09 -4.33 -15.98
C ASP A 230 19.84 -3.04 -15.16
N PHE A 231 19.20 -3.18 -13.99
CA PHE A 231 18.76 -2.06 -13.14
C PHE A 231 19.89 -1.07 -12.82
N ASP A 232 21.09 -1.58 -12.57
CA ASP A 232 22.27 -0.77 -12.24
C ASP A 232 22.66 0.22 -13.35
N TYR A 233 22.26 -0.06 -14.60
CA TYR A 233 22.53 0.78 -15.77
C TYR A 233 21.28 1.49 -16.29
N SER A 234 20.13 1.32 -15.64
CA SER A 234 18.86 1.96 -16.03
C SER A 234 18.53 3.14 -15.10
N PRO A 235 18.91 4.38 -15.46
CA PRO A 235 18.54 5.56 -14.67
C PRO A 235 17.02 5.75 -14.60
N VAL A 236 16.29 5.28 -15.63
CA VAL A 236 14.83 5.31 -15.70
C VAL A 236 14.21 4.48 -14.57
N LEU A 237 14.73 3.28 -14.32
CA LEU A 237 14.24 2.42 -13.25
C LEU A 237 14.74 2.85 -11.88
N GLN A 238 15.96 3.39 -11.77
CA GLN A 238 16.47 3.97 -10.52
C GLN A 238 15.58 5.12 -10.04
N ASP A 239 15.17 6.01 -10.95
CA ASP A 239 14.19 7.06 -10.64
C ASP A 239 12.79 6.48 -10.36
N TRP A 240 12.38 5.43 -11.07
CA TRP A 240 11.09 4.75 -10.83
C TRP A 240 10.99 4.16 -9.42
N VAL A 241 12.05 3.54 -8.90
CA VAL A 241 12.05 2.93 -7.57
C VAL A 241 12.28 3.92 -6.44
N THR A 242 12.76 5.13 -6.76
CA THR A 242 13.04 6.17 -5.78
C THR A 242 11.75 6.79 -5.25
N ALA A 243 11.62 6.88 -3.93
CA ALA A 243 10.56 7.65 -3.27
C ALA A 243 11.00 8.20 -1.91
N THR A 244 10.38 9.31 -1.49
CA THR A 244 10.45 9.88 -0.14
C THR A 244 9.21 9.59 0.68
N ASP A 245 8.06 9.46 0.02
CA ASP A 245 6.77 9.25 0.67
C ASP A 245 5.90 8.33 -0.17
N ILE A 246 5.00 7.61 0.50
CA ILE A 246 4.07 6.66 -0.11
C ILE A 246 2.68 7.01 0.35
N LYS A 247 1.72 6.99 -0.58
CA LYS A 247 0.31 7.20 -0.28
C LYS A 247 -0.52 6.11 -0.91
N VAL A 248 -1.31 5.44 -0.09
CA VAL A 248 -2.26 4.42 -0.53
C VAL A 248 -3.66 5.01 -0.39
N VAL A 249 -4.42 5.02 -1.47
CA VAL A 249 -5.80 5.51 -1.49
C VAL A 249 -6.74 4.36 -1.80
N PHE A 250 -7.66 4.09 -0.90
CA PHE A 250 -8.71 3.09 -1.05
C PHE A 250 -9.94 3.74 -1.68
N ASN A 251 -10.16 3.48 -2.96
CA ASN A 251 -11.22 4.11 -3.73
C ASN A 251 -12.54 3.36 -3.63
N ARG A 252 -12.49 2.03 -3.44
CA ARG A 252 -13.69 1.22 -3.33
C ARG A 252 -13.44 -0.07 -2.56
N LEU A 253 -14.20 -0.26 -1.48
CA LEU A 253 -14.21 -1.52 -0.73
C LEU A 253 -14.76 -2.69 -1.55
N SER A 254 -15.93 -2.51 -2.18
CA SER A 254 -16.56 -3.52 -3.03
C SER A 254 -17.49 -2.89 -4.05
N PHE A 255 -17.70 -3.54 -5.19
CA PHE A 255 -18.75 -3.14 -6.13
C PHE A 255 -20.08 -3.81 -5.75
N PRO A 256 -21.24 -3.11 -5.91
CA PRO A 256 -22.53 -3.76 -5.80
C PRO A 256 -22.62 -4.88 -6.84
N LYS A 257 -22.89 -6.11 -6.40
CA LYS A 257 -23.21 -7.21 -7.33
C LYS A 257 -24.51 -6.85 -8.04
N VAL A 258 -24.46 -6.63 -9.35
CA VAL A 258 -25.67 -6.53 -10.17
C VAL A 258 -26.39 -7.87 -10.03
N ARG A 259 -27.59 -7.88 -9.43
CA ARG A 259 -28.47 -9.04 -9.49
C ARG A 259 -28.83 -9.25 -10.96
N GLU A 260 -28.20 -10.20 -11.61
CA GLU A 260 -28.73 -10.74 -12.85
C GLU A 260 -30.15 -11.25 -12.55
N PRO A 261 -31.19 -10.79 -13.28
CA PRO A 261 -32.49 -11.38 -13.15
C PRO A 261 -32.34 -12.85 -13.56
N ARG A 262 -32.61 -13.76 -12.61
CA ARG A 262 -32.72 -15.19 -12.89
C ARG A 262 -33.67 -15.32 -14.08
N LEU A 263 -33.13 -15.64 -15.25
CA LEU A 263 -33.91 -15.98 -16.43
C LEU A 263 -34.81 -17.14 -15.99
N ARG A 264 -36.10 -16.85 -15.78
CA ARG A 264 -37.09 -17.90 -15.54
C ARG A 264 -37.04 -18.77 -16.80
N ARG A 265 -36.47 -19.97 -16.69
CA ARG A 265 -36.72 -21.05 -17.64
C ARG A 265 -38.24 -21.19 -17.72
N ALA A 266 -38.84 -20.65 -18.78
CA ALA A 266 -40.18 -21.03 -19.17
C ALA A 266 -40.11 -22.52 -19.50
N GLY A 267 -40.71 -23.35 -18.66
CA GLY A 267 -40.95 -24.74 -19.01
C GLY A 267 -41.90 -24.76 -20.19
N LEU A 268 -41.46 -25.35 -21.31
CA LEU A 268 -42.39 -25.90 -22.29
C LEU A 268 -43.07 -27.10 -21.63
N LEU A 269 -44.38 -27.00 -21.46
CA LEU A 269 -45.31 -28.12 -21.49
C LEU A 269 -46.33 -27.80 -22.59
#